data_AF-A0A358KHT9-F1
#
_entry.id   AF-A0A358KHT9-F1
#
_cell.length_a   1.000
_cell.length_b   1.000
_cell.length_c   1.000
_cell.angle_alpha   90.00
_cell.angle_beta   90.00
_cell.angle_gamma   90.00
#
_symmetry.space_group_name_H-M   'P 1'
#
loop_
_entity.id
_entity.type
_entity.pdbx_description
1 polymer ?
#
loop_
_entity_poly.entity_id
_entity_poly.type
_entity_poly.pdbx_seq_one_letter_code
_entity_poly.pdbx_strand_id
1 'polypeptide(L)'
;MSQSNPTDRYHSLDFLRALAMYLGVILHVTILFGSPDRILWSFYGEYYQDPVSYQVTWGIHLFRMQFFYLIAGFFAEMVYLKRGGAYFSKNRLKRILIPFLFGLLIIYPLTLGVFAAHNAELADKSYIERSMHFFMWEFFPGTNYEPAVTFVHFWFMWFLMIYYVIHVFGRAVLLGWLQKAKLTSGFVRFVDFCIQKKLGVLILACITLVFHLTLRSSIFLPSEAHIDAALSDLTYYMVFYFFGVGMYHCRDFFDKLSQNLKWYLMLILVFVFWVHAATDTIDIHRYPVVDINSWKPQSFQVFWEGVFYGGTDRYLTNYVRCLLCWAFCFALLALGQRFFSRKNEFIRYFADASYWVYWVHLPITFYFSMILQSVELNSLFKVYIAIVTSTVLIMLMYMLFVRNTILGDYFCGWRKPIKEDPFLNYLMEKWKPLAVRTIAFGFVAFAVGQVMHTAILKKNNALLVESFILRDESFILDADNINITDDYGQNALFT
;
A
#
# COMPACT_ATOMS: atom_id res chain seq x y z
N MET A 1 -15.24 9.90 -35.59
CA MET A 1 -14.35 8.74 -35.82
C MET A 1 -12.91 9.21 -35.63
N SER A 2 -12.28 8.79 -34.54
CA SER A 2 -10.84 8.80 -34.35
C SER A 2 -10.51 7.37 -33.96
N GLN A 3 -10.18 6.54 -34.96
CA GLN A 3 -9.63 5.22 -34.71
C GLN A 3 -8.29 5.45 -34.01
N SER A 4 -8.21 5.16 -32.72
CA SER A 4 -6.92 5.08 -32.05
C SER A 4 -6.11 4.00 -32.77
N ASN A 5 -4.96 4.40 -33.30
CA ASN A 5 -4.09 3.47 -34.01
C ASN A 5 -3.71 2.31 -33.06
N PRO A 6 -3.53 1.08 -33.57
CA PRO A 6 -3.21 -0.11 -32.77
C PRO A 6 -1.87 -0.03 -32.01
N THR A 7 -1.13 1.07 -32.18
CA THR A 7 0.17 1.40 -31.59
C THR A 7 0.14 2.41 -30.44
N ASP A 8 -0.99 3.02 -30.10
CA ASP A 8 -1.03 4.00 -29.01
C ASP A 8 -0.88 3.31 -27.65
N ARG A 9 0.36 3.35 -27.15
CA ARG A 9 0.72 2.94 -25.80
C ARG A 9 0.06 3.91 -24.81
N TYR A 10 -0.64 3.37 -23.82
CA TYR A 10 -1.23 4.16 -22.74
C TYR A 10 -0.15 4.74 -21.81
N HIS A 11 0.49 5.82 -22.26
CA HIS A 11 1.57 6.51 -21.52
C HIS A 11 1.12 6.95 -20.12
N SER A 12 -0.13 7.39 -19.99
CA SER A 12 -0.73 7.78 -18.72
C SER A 12 -0.81 6.60 -17.75
N LEU A 13 -1.23 5.41 -18.18
CA LEU A 13 -1.31 4.23 -17.31
C LEU A 13 0.07 3.73 -16.87
N ASP A 14 1.07 3.77 -17.76
CA ASP A 14 2.44 3.40 -17.40
C ASP A 14 3.01 4.35 -16.33
N PHE A 15 2.76 5.65 -16.48
CA PHE A 15 3.13 6.64 -15.48
C PHE A 15 2.39 6.44 -14.15
N LEU A 16 1.07 6.24 -14.19
CA LEU A 16 0.27 6.06 -12.98
C LEU A 16 0.69 4.82 -12.20
N ARG A 17 1.02 3.73 -12.91
CA ARG A 17 1.60 2.53 -12.29
C ARG A 17 2.94 2.86 -11.63
N ALA A 18 3.80 3.63 -12.30
CA ALA A 18 5.08 4.06 -11.72
C ALA A 18 4.87 4.90 -10.46
N LEU A 19 4.02 5.93 -10.54
CA LEU A 19 3.66 6.81 -9.43
C LEU A 19 3.19 6.00 -8.21
N ALA A 20 2.24 5.09 -8.42
CA ALA A 20 1.73 4.23 -7.36
C ALA A 20 2.84 3.35 -6.73
N MET A 21 3.90 3.02 -7.46
CA MET A 21 5.03 2.25 -6.92
C MET A 21 5.95 3.11 -6.05
N TYR A 22 6.23 4.35 -6.46
CA TYR A 22 7.00 5.27 -5.63
C TYR A 22 6.24 5.73 -4.38
N LEU A 23 4.90 5.82 -4.44
CA LEU A 23 4.09 6.00 -3.24
C LEU A 23 4.30 4.87 -2.23
N GLY A 24 4.62 3.65 -2.69
CA GLY A 24 5.01 2.55 -1.81
C GLY A 24 6.29 2.84 -1.02
N VAL A 25 7.32 3.42 -1.66
CA VAL A 25 8.57 3.82 -0.99
C VAL A 25 8.29 4.80 0.15
N ILE A 26 7.44 5.81 -0.11
CA ILE A 26 7.04 6.80 0.89
C ILE A 26 6.30 6.11 2.03
N LEU A 27 5.29 5.29 1.72
CA LEU A 27 4.50 4.55 2.72
C LEU A 27 5.38 3.72 3.65
N HIS A 28 6.34 2.97 3.11
CA HIS A 28 7.19 2.09 3.90
C HIS A 28 8.23 2.83 4.75
N VAL A 29 8.54 4.10 4.44
CA VAL A 29 9.27 4.94 5.38
C VAL A 29 8.30 5.47 6.44
N THR A 30 7.21 6.13 6.03
CA THR A 30 6.31 6.85 6.95
C THR A 30 5.63 5.93 7.96
N ILE A 31 5.39 4.66 7.62
CA ILE A 31 4.78 3.68 8.54
C ILE A 31 5.62 3.45 9.81
N LEU A 32 6.95 3.52 9.71
CA LEU A 32 7.87 3.30 10.84
C LEU A 32 7.98 4.51 11.79
N PHE A 33 7.51 5.67 11.33
CA PHE A 33 7.62 6.95 12.05
C PHE A 33 6.25 7.49 12.48
N GLY A 34 5.17 7.09 11.82
CA GLY A 34 3.83 7.65 12.01
C GLY A 34 2.78 6.72 12.60
N SER A 35 2.90 5.39 12.49
CA SER A 35 1.89 4.46 13.05
C SER A 35 2.47 3.07 13.35
N PRO A 36 3.33 2.95 14.38
CA PRO A 36 3.85 1.67 14.85
C PRO A 36 2.71 0.75 15.32
N ASP A 37 1.62 1.33 15.79
CA ASP A 37 0.68 0.70 16.69
C ASP A 37 -0.19 -0.39 16.06
N ARG A 38 -0.21 -0.49 14.73
CA ARG A 38 -1.14 -1.38 14.01
C ARG A 38 -0.53 -2.39 13.06
N ILE A 39 0.62 -2.09 12.45
CA ILE A 39 1.17 -2.92 11.36
C ILE A 39 2.52 -3.53 11.73
N LEU A 40 3.37 -2.80 12.47
CA LEU A 40 4.73 -3.24 12.82
C LEU A 40 5.04 -3.07 14.31
N TRP A 41 4.02 -3.08 15.18
CA TRP A 41 4.16 -2.88 16.64
C TRP A 41 5.25 -3.79 17.20
N SER A 42 5.31 -5.04 16.73
CA SER A 42 6.27 -6.05 17.18
C SER A 42 7.72 -5.79 16.79
N PHE A 43 7.99 -4.78 15.95
CA PHE A 43 9.32 -4.59 15.38
C PHE A 43 9.87 -3.17 15.51
N TYR A 44 9.04 -2.13 15.32
CA TYR A 44 9.54 -0.76 15.15
C TYR A 44 8.50 0.32 15.46
N GLY A 45 8.88 1.32 16.26
CA GLY A 45 8.13 2.56 16.37
C GLY A 45 8.93 3.75 16.89
N GLU A 46 8.87 4.87 16.17
CA GLU A 46 9.39 6.15 16.67
C GLU A 46 8.62 6.56 17.94
N TYR A 47 9.36 6.97 18.98
CA TYR A 47 8.78 7.33 20.27
C TYR A 47 7.90 8.58 20.16
N TYR A 48 8.33 9.57 19.36
CA TYR A 48 7.59 10.79 19.09
C TYR A 48 6.99 10.75 17.68
N GLN A 49 5.86 10.06 17.56
CA GLN A 49 5.17 9.86 16.29
C GLN A 49 4.63 11.17 15.73
N ASP A 50 4.84 11.41 14.43
CA ASP A 50 4.33 12.61 13.78
C ASP A 50 3.01 12.36 13.04
N PRO A 51 1.97 13.21 13.26
CA PRO A 51 0.67 13.08 12.58
C PRO A 51 0.72 13.15 11.05
N VAL A 52 1.74 13.77 10.46
CA VAL A 52 1.84 13.90 8.99
C VAL A 52 2.18 12.55 8.37
N SER A 53 3.17 11.86 8.90
CA SER A 53 3.55 10.51 8.49
C SER A 53 2.40 9.52 8.66
N TYR A 54 1.62 9.64 9.74
CA TYR A 54 0.39 8.89 9.95
C TYR A 54 -0.58 9.12 8.77
N GLN A 55 -0.96 10.37 8.50
CA GLN A 55 -1.92 10.71 7.43
C GLN A 55 -1.44 10.30 6.04
N VAL A 56 -0.14 10.45 5.75
CA VAL A 56 0.46 10.04 4.47
C VAL A 56 0.40 8.52 4.30
N THR A 57 0.77 7.76 5.34
CA THR A 57 0.73 6.29 5.32
C THR A 57 -0.69 5.81 5.01
N TRP A 58 -1.68 6.30 5.77
CA TRP A 58 -3.05 5.85 5.63
C TRP A 58 -3.73 6.35 4.36
N GLY A 59 -3.42 7.58 3.94
CA GLY A 59 -3.92 8.13 2.68
C GLY A 59 -3.43 7.34 1.47
N ILE A 60 -2.17 6.91 1.46
CA ILE A 60 -1.63 6.04 0.40
C ILE A 60 -2.25 4.64 0.49
N HIS A 61 -2.34 4.06 1.69
CA HIS A 61 -2.89 2.72 1.89
C HIS A 61 -4.37 2.61 1.51
N LEU A 62 -5.13 3.72 1.58
CA LEU A 62 -6.55 3.78 1.27
C LEU A 62 -6.93 3.35 -0.15
N PHE A 63 -6.02 3.52 -1.13
CA PHE A 63 -6.33 3.24 -2.53
C PHE A 63 -5.22 2.50 -3.30
N ARG A 64 -3.95 2.56 -2.84
CA ARG A 64 -2.80 2.16 -3.68
C ARG A 64 -2.92 0.71 -4.16
N MET A 65 -3.28 -0.22 -3.30
CA MET A 65 -3.34 -1.65 -3.65
C MET A 65 -4.53 -1.95 -4.58
N GLN A 66 -5.68 -1.37 -4.29
CA GLN A 66 -6.89 -1.44 -5.11
C GLN A 66 -6.63 -0.90 -6.51
N PHE A 67 -5.92 0.22 -6.59
CA PHE A 67 -5.51 0.83 -7.85
C PHE A 67 -4.58 -0.07 -8.66
N PHE A 68 -3.63 -0.77 -8.01
CA PHE A 68 -2.79 -1.75 -8.70
C PHE A 68 -3.59 -2.90 -9.28
N TYR A 69 -4.52 -3.48 -8.52
CA TYR A 69 -5.37 -4.56 -9.05
C TYR A 69 -6.27 -4.09 -10.19
N LEU A 70 -6.82 -2.87 -10.10
CA LEU A 70 -7.61 -2.27 -11.17
C LEU A 70 -6.80 -2.11 -12.46
N ILE A 71 -5.59 -1.54 -12.39
CA ILE A 71 -4.71 -1.43 -13.56
C ILE A 71 -4.24 -2.80 -14.04
N ALA A 72 -3.96 -3.74 -13.13
CA ALA A 72 -3.51 -5.07 -13.49
C ALA A 72 -4.58 -5.85 -14.26
N GLY A 73 -5.86 -5.73 -13.88
CA GLY A 73 -7.00 -6.29 -14.59
C GLY A 73 -7.16 -5.69 -15.99
N PHE A 74 -7.04 -4.37 -16.12
CA PHE A 74 -7.07 -3.68 -17.42
C PHE A 74 -5.99 -4.19 -18.37
N PHE A 75 -4.73 -4.26 -17.91
CA PHE A 75 -3.63 -4.77 -18.74
C PHE A 75 -3.69 -6.28 -18.95
N ALA A 76 -4.34 -7.02 -18.05
CA ALA A 76 -4.54 -8.45 -18.23
C ALA A 76 -5.41 -8.73 -19.44
N GLU A 77 -6.60 -8.10 -19.47
CA GLU A 77 -7.56 -8.20 -20.56
C GLU A 77 -6.96 -7.71 -21.88
N MET A 78 -6.24 -6.58 -21.85
CA MET A 78 -5.56 -6.04 -23.04
C MET A 78 -4.58 -7.04 -23.65
N VAL A 79 -3.70 -7.65 -22.85
CA VAL A 79 -2.69 -8.58 -23.35
C VAL A 79 -3.35 -9.88 -23.80
N TYR A 80 -4.34 -10.38 -23.06
CA TYR A 80 -5.08 -11.58 -23.42
C TYR A 80 -5.77 -11.43 -24.78
N LEU A 81 -6.46 -10.31 -25.02
CA LEU A 81 -7.14 -10.05 -26.30
C LEU A 81 -6.19 -9.77 -27.45
N LYS A 82 -5.08 -9.06 -27.22
CA LYS A 82 -4.14 -8.70 -28.30
C LYS A 82 -3.21 -9.84 -28.72
N ARG A 83 -2.86 -10.76 -27.80
CA ARG A 83 -1.83 -11.79 -28.03
C ARG A 83 -2.28 -13.23 -27.74
N GLY A 84 -3.48 -13.42 -27.19
CA GLY A 84 -4.04 -14.74 -26.88
C GLY A 84 -3.65 -15.27 -25.49
N GLY A 85 -4.44 -16.25 -25.00
CA GLY A 85 -4.30 -16.82 -23.66
C GLY A 85 -3.00 -17.59 -23.42
N ALA A 86 -2.52 -18.36 -24.41
CA ALA A 86 -1.27 -19.11 -24.27
C ALA A 86 -0.05 -18.18 -24.12
N TYR A 87 0.01 -17.12 -24.93
CA TYR A 87 1.05 -16.09 -24.82
C TYR A 87 0.95 -15.38 -23.46
N PHE A 88 -0.26 -15.03 -23.05
CA PHE A 88 -0.53 -14.39 -21.76
C PHE A 88 0.05 -15.22 -20.61
N SER A 89 -0.34 -16.50 -20.49
CA SER A 89 0.09 -17.37 -19.39
C SER A 89 1.62 -17.54 -19.36
N LYS A 90 2.26 -17.80 -20.51
CA LYS A 90 3.73 -17.93 -20.60
C LYS A 90 4.43 -16.63 -20.20
N ASN A 91 3.89 -15.48 -20.62
CA ASN A 91 4.45 -14.18 -20.29
C ASN A 91 4.30 -13.85 -18.80
N ARG A 92 3.16 -14.18 -18.16
CA ARG A 92 2.96 -13.98 -16.71
C ARG A 92 3.83 -14.91 -15.88
N LEU A 93 3.97 -16.18 -16.28
CA LEU A 93 4.88 -17.12 -15.63
C LEU A 93 6.31 -16.57 -15.60
N LYS A 94 6.81 -16.11 -16.75
CA LYS A 94 8.15 -15.54 -16.87
C LYS A 94 8.32 -14.25 -16.07
N ARG A 95 7.36 -13.32 -16.15
CA ARG A 95 7.53 -11.96 -15.57
C ARG A 95 7.08 -11.82 -14.11
N ILE A 96 6.39 -12.81 -13.56
CA ILE A 96 5.77 -12.71 -12.23
C ILE A 96 6.14 -13.90 -11.35
N LEU A 97 5.94 -15.15 -11.81
CA LEU A 97 6.28 -16.32 -10.98
C LEU A 97 7.79 -16.46 -10.76
N ILE A 98 8.59 -16.46 -11.83
CA ILE A 98 10.06 -16.62 -11.69
C ILE A 98 10.63 -15.54 -10.76
N PRO A 99 10.27 -14.26 -10.95
CA PRO A 99 10.75 -13.24 -10.05
C PRO A 99 10.18 -13.41 -8.63
N PHE A 100 8.90 -13.76 -8.46
CA PHE A 100 8.33 -14.02 -7.13
C PHE A 100 9.12 -15.07 -6.34
N LEU A 101 9.50 -16.19 -6.98
CA LEU A 101 10.32 -17.23 -6.35
C LEU A 101 11.71 -16.71 -5.94
N PHE A 102 12.36 -15.90 -6.79
CA PHE A 102 13.64 -15.29 -6.43
C PHE A 102 13.48 -14.28 -5.29
N GLY A 103 12.42 -13.46 -5.30
CA GLY A 103 12.10 -12.52 -4.25
C GLY A 103 11.91 -13.23 -2.90
N LEU A 104 11.20 -14.37 -2.90
CA LEU A 104 11.00 -15.20 -1.73
C LEU A 104 12.30 -15.80 -1.17
N LEU A 105 13.24 -16.19 -2.02
CA LEU A 105 14.48 -16.84 -1.58
C LEU A 105 15.58 -15.87 -1.17
N ILE A 106 15.57 -14.63 -1.68
CA ILE A 106 16.68 -13.68 -1.48
C ILE A 106 16.19 -12.40 -0.79
N ILE A 107 15.21 -11.71 -1.38
CA ILE A 107 14.78 -10.40 -0.88
C ILE A 107 14.01 -10.53 0.45
N TYR A 108 13.22 -11.59 0.57
CA TYR A 108 12.42 -11.84 1.76
C TYR A 108 13.29 -12.10 3.00
N PRO A 109 14.29 -13.01 3.00
CA PRO A 109 15.24 -13.15 4.11
C PRO A 109 15.96 -11.85 4.47
N LEU A 110 16.37 -11.06 3.49
CA LEU A 110 17.01 -9.76 3.74
C LEU A 110 16.05 -8.80 4.47
N THR A 111 14.79 -8.76 4.04
CA THR A 111 13.76 -7.95 4.70
C THR A 111 13.54 -8.42 6.15
N LEU A 112 13.49 -9.74 6.38
CA LEU A 112 13.42 -10.32 7.73
C LEU A 112 14.64 -10.01 8.59
N GLY A 113 15.84 -9.93 8.01
CA GLY A 113 17.05 -9.55 8.73
C GLY A 113 16.99 -8.14 9.32
N VAL A 114 16.27 -7.23 8.65
CA VAL A 114 16.02 -5.90 9.23
C VAL A 114 15.13 -6.05 10.45
N PHE A 115 14.03 -6.79 10.39
CA PHE A 115 13.17 -7.04 11.56
C PHE A 115 13.90 -7.75 12.71
N ALA A 116 14.79 -8.68 12.39
CA ALA A 116 15.61 -9.41 13.34
C ALA A 116 16.65 -8.54 14.07
N ALA A 117 16.94 -7.33 13.58
CA ALA A 117 17.95 -6.46 14.17
C ALA A 117 17.63 -6.04 15.62
N HIS A 118 16.34 -6.01 15.99
CA HIS A 118 15.86 -5.67 17.33
C HIS A 118 15.71 -6.89 18.25
N ASN A 119 15.94 -8.10 17.73
CA ASN A 119 15.93 -9.28 18.55
C ASN A 119 17.23 -9.34 19.38
N ALA A 120 17.10 -9.15 20.69
CA ALA A 120 18.22 -9.16 21.64
C ALA A 120 18.99 -10.50 21.63
N GLU A 121 18.32 -11.62 21.36
CA GLU A 121 18.92 -12.95 21.29
C GLU A 121 19.80 -13.16 20.06
N LEU A 122 19.69 -12.27 19.06
CA LEU A 122 20.51 -12.31 17.85
C LEU A 122 21.44 -11.09 17.73
N ALA A 123 21.63 -10.33 18.82
CA ALA A 123 22.38 -9.08 18.82
C ALA A 123 23.88 -9.27 18.50
N ASP A 124 24.44 -10.45 18.77
CA ASP A 124 25.82 -10.84 18.48
C ASP A 124 26.03 -11.33 17.03
N LYS A 125 24.94 -11.67 16.33
CA LYS A 125 24.99 -12.25 14.98
C LYS A 125 25.09 -11.18 13.90
N SER A 126 25.74 -11.53 12.79
CA SER A 126 25.78 -10.70 11.58
C SER A 126 24.40 -10.56 10.94
N TYR A 127 24.20 -9.53 10.11
CA TYR A 127 22.92 -9.30 9.43
C TYR A 127 22.44 -10.50 8.60
N ILE A 128 23.35 -11.20 7.92
CA ILE A 128 23.00 -12.38 7.10
C ILE A 128 22.58 -13.55 8.00
N GLU A 129 23.26 -13.76 9.13
CA GLU A 129 22.88 -14.79 10.10
C GLU A 129 21.53 -14.49 10.72
N ARG A 130 21.25 -13.23 11.09
CA ARG A 130 19.93 -12.79 11.57
C ARG A 130 18.83 -13.06 10.54
N SER A 131 19.07 -12.69 9.28
CA SER A 131 18.18 -12.98 8.16
C SER A 131 17.85 -14.47 8.03
N MET A 132 18.87 -15.33 8.08
CA MET A 132 18.69 -16.77 7.92
C MET A 132 18.02 -17.41 9.13
N HIS A 133 18.33 -16.94 10.34
CA HIS A 133 17.67 -17.39 11.57
C HIS A 133 16.16 -17.15 11.53
N PHE A 134 15.73 -15.98 11.05
CA PHE A 134 14.30 -15.68 10.90
C PHE A 134 13.66 -16.42 9.72
N PHE A 135 14.36 -16.55 8.59
CA PHE A 135 13.83 -17.22 7.41
C PHE A 135 13.67 -18.74 7.60
N MET A 136 14.64 -19.37 8.26
CA MET A 136 14.66 -20.82 8.53
C MET A 136 14.38 -21.11 10.00
N TRP A 137 13.46 -20.36 10.62
CA TRP A 137 13.14 -20.42 12.04
C TRP A 137 12.84 -21.84 12.55
N GLU A 138 12.18 -22.70 11.77
CA GLU A 138 11.92 -24.11 12.13
C GLU A 138 13.20 -24.94 12.31
N PHE A 139 14.29 -24.55 11.65
CA PHE A 139 15.57 -25.27 11.68
C PHE A 139 16.49 -24.78 12.81
N PHE A 140 16.14 -23.69 13.50
CA PHE A 140 16.96 -23.10 14.55
C PHE A 140 16.28 -23.25 15.92
N PRO A 141 16.73 -24.19 16.77
CA PRO A 141 16.18 -24.36 18.11
C PRO A 141 16.47 -23.13 18.99
N GLY A 142 15.50 -22.76 19.83
CA GLY A 142 15.63 -21.65 20.79
C GLY A 142 15.03 -20.31 20.32
N THR A 143 14.62 -20.17 19.06
CA THR A 143 13.79 -19.04 18.64
C THR A 143 12.32 -19.40 18.85
N ASN A 144 11.72 -18.98 19.96
CA ASN A 144 10.26 -19.04 20.18
C ASN A 144 9.54 -18.00 19.30
N TYR A 145 9.84 -18.04 18.01
CA TYR A 145 9.26 -17.17 17.02
C TYR A 145 8.40 -18.08 16.16
N GLU A 146 7.09 -17.88 16.18
CA GLU A 146 6.20 -18.38 15.14
C GLU A 146 6.04 -17.24 14.11
N PRO A 147 7.01 -16.99 13.19
CA PRO A 147 6.68 -16.24 12.00
C PRO A 147 5.80 -17.17 11.19
N ALA A 148 4.49 -17.10 11.40
CA ALA A 148 3.56 -17.60 10.41
C ALA A 148 4.04 -17.03 9.06
N VAL A 149 4.38 -17.90 8.10
CA VAL A 149 5.10 -17.53 6.88
C VAL A 149 4.25 -16.51 6.11
N THR A 150 4.47 -15.22 6.34
CA THR A 150 3.75 -14.15 5.67
C THR A 150 4.54 -13.76 4.44
N PHE A 151 3.89 -13.56 3.31
CA PHE A 151 4.56 -13.04 2.12
C PHE A 151 4.99 -11.57 2.28
N VAL A 152 4.77 -10.92 3.44
CA VAL A 152 5.05 -9.52 3.84
C VAL A 152 4.65 -8.51 2.77
N HIS A 153 5.44 -8.43 1.70
CA HIS A 153 5.31 -7.49 0.60
C HIS A 153 4.99 -8.11 -0.77
N PHE A 154 5.27 -9.41 -0.88
CA PHE A 154 5.02 -10.22 -2.07
C PHE A 154 3.60 -10.78 -2.11
N TRP A 155 2.77 -10.54 -1.09
CA TRP A 155 1.36 -10.91 -1.07
C TRP A 155 0.61 -10.37 -2.30
N PHE A 156 0.94 -9.15 -2.74
CA PHE A 156 0.34 -8.54 -3.92
C PHE A 156 0.59 -9.40 -5.17
N MET A 157 1.83 -9.88 -5.36
CA MET A 157 2.15 -10.76 -6.48
C MET A 157 1.49 -12.14 -6.33
N TRP A 158 1.42 -12.68 -5.10
CA TRP A 158 0.74 -13.93 -4.81
C TRP A 158 -0.75 -13.89 -5.23
N PHE A 159 -1.48 -12.89 -4.76
CA PHE A 159 -2.89 -12.67 -5.12
C PHE A 159 -3.05 -12.41 -6.62
N LEU A 160 -2.13 -11.65 -7.21
CA LEU A 160 -2.18 -11.36 -8.64
C LEU A 160 -1.99 -12.62 -9.49
N MET A 161 -1.16 -13.57 -9.07
CA MET A 161 -1.04 -14.87 -9.74
C MET A 161 -2.35 -15.65 -9.67
N ILE A 162 -3.00 -15.69 -8.49
CA ILE A 162 -4.33 -16.30 -8.32
C ILE A 162 -5.33 -15.64 -9.27
N TYR A 163 -5.39 -14.32 -9.34
CA TYR A 163 -6.28 -13.61 -10.26
C TYR A 163 -5.99 -13.88 -11.73
N TYR A 164 -4.74 -14.11 -12.13
CA TYR A 164 -4.43 -14.52 -13.50
C TYR A 164 -4.91 -15.94 -13.82
N VAL A 165 -4.78 -16.87 -12.87
CA VAL A 165 -5.34 -18.22 -13.03
C VAL A 165 -6.85 -18.14 -13.16
N ILE A 166 -7.53 -17.41 -12.27
CA ILE A 166 -8.98 -17.20 -12.32
C ILE A 166 -9.38 -16.49 -13.62
N HIS A 167 -8.62 -15.50 -14.08
CA HIS A 167 -8.90 -14.79 -15.32
C HIS A 167 -8.78 -15.73 -16.54
N VAL A 168 -7.72 -16.52 -16.65
CA VAL A 168 -7.51 -17.45 -17.78
C VAL A 168 -8.54 -18.57 -17.75
N PHE A 169 -8.78 -19.18 -16.58
CA PHE A 169 -9.77 -20.23 -16.41
C PHE A 169 -11.18 -19.70 -16.67
N GLY A 170 -11.50 -18.54 -16.10
CA GLY A 170 -12.72 -17.78 -16.37
C GLY A 170 -12.87 -17.60 -17.87
N ARG A 171 -11.90 -17.05 -18.59
CA ARG A 171 -12.00 -16.90 -20.05
C ARG A 171 -12.12 -18.23 -20.79
N ALA A 172 -11.46 -19.31 -20.38
CA ALA A 172 -11.58 -20.61 -21.03
C ALA A 172 -13.01 -21.21 -20.88
N VAL A 173 -13.57 -21.16 -19.67
CA VAL A 173 -14.92 -21.65 -19.36
C VAL A 173 -15.99 -20.71 -19.95
N LEU A 174 -15.81 -19.40 -19.76
CA LEU A 174 -16.70 -18.35 -20.26
C LEU A 174 -16.65 -18.27 -21.79
N LEU A 175 -15.55 -18.55 -22.50
CA LEU A 175 -15.58 -18.57 -23.97
C LEU A 175 -16.42 -19.74 -24.50
N GLY A 176 -16.41 -20.89 -23.80
CA GLY A 176 -17.30 -22.02 -24.11
C GLY A 176 -18.78 -21.75 -23.78
N TRP A 177 -19.06 -20.97 -22.73
CA TRP A 177 -20.42 -20.76 -22.21
C TRP A 177 -21.05 -19.39 -22.61
N LEU A 178 -20.29 -18.29 -22.61
CA LEU A 178 -20.72 -16.92 -22.93
C LEU A 178 -20.77 -16.58 -24.42
N GLN A 179 -20.17 -17.37 -25.33
CA GLN A 179 -20.56 -17.21 -26.75
C GLN A 179 -22.09 -17.41 -26.95
N LYS A 180 -22.77 -18.07 -25.99
CA LYS A 180 -24.23 -18.22 -25.95
C LYS A 180 -24.97 -17.21 -25.04
N ALA A 181 -24.29 -16.48 -24.14
CA ALA A 181 -24.93 -15.60 -23.16
C ALA A 181 -24.49 -14.13 -23.28
N LYS A 182 -25.44 -13.21 -23.47
CA LYS A 182 -25.27 -11.73 -23.55
C LYS A 182 -24.68 -11.06 -22.29
N LEU A 183 -24.20 -11.83 -21.32
CA LEU A 183 -23.73 -11.39 -20.00
C LEU A 183 -22.52 -10.44 -20.07
N THR A 184 -21.69 -10.55 -21.10
CA THR A 184 -20.60 -9.61 -21.42
C THR A 184 -21.11 -8.19 -21.70
N SER A 185 -22.31 -8.03 -22.27
CA SER A 185 -22.85 -6.70 -22.58
C SER A 185 -23.40 -5.97 -21.33
N GLY A 186 -23.99 -6.71 -20.39
CA GLY A 186 -24.55 -6.14 -19.17
C GLY A 186 -23.48 -5.63 -18.21
N PHE A 187 -22.44 -6.43 -17.97
CA PHE A 187 -21.32 -6.04 -17.11
C PHE A 187 -20.57 -4.81 -17.65
N VAL A 188 -20.26 -4.79 -18.95
CA VAL A 188 -19.58 -3.62 -19.57
C VAL A 188 -20.47 -2.38 -19.51
N ARG A 189 -21.80 -2.50 -19.70
CA ARG A 189 -22.73 -1.37 -19.53
C ARG A 189 -22.76 -0.85 -18.09
N PHE A 190 -22.70 -1.74 -17.10
CA PHE A 190 -22.63 -1.36 -15.70
C PHE A 190 -21.34 -0.59 -15.39
N VAL A 191 -20.19 -1.12 -15.83
CA VAL A 191 -18.89 -0.44 -15.66
C VAL A 191 -18.89 0.91 -16.36
N ASP A 192 -19.39 0.98 -17.60
CA ASP A 192 -19.48 2.23 -18.36
C ASP A 192 -20.39 3.27 -17.67
N PHE A 193 -21.51 2.82 -17.10
CA PHE A 193 -22.40 3.66 -16.30
C PHE A 193 -21.70 4.21 -15.05
N CYS A 194 -20.98 3.37 -14.31
CA CYS A 194 -20.23 3.78 -13.12
C CYS A 194 -19.12 4.80 -13.44
N ILE A 195 -18.50 4.67 -14.61
CA ILE A 195 -17.47 5.61 -15.09
C ILE A 195 -18.11 6.93 -15.54
N GLN A 196 -19.23 6.87 -16.26
CA GLN A 196 -19.87 8.04 -16.85
C GLN A 196 -20.60 8.91 -15.81
N LYS A 197 -21.27 8.30 -14.83
CA LYS A 197 -22.11 9.02 -13.87
C LYS A 197 -21.35 9.39 -12.60
N LYS A 198 -21.58 10.61 -12.08
CA LYS A 198 -21.03 11.09 -10.80
C LYS A 198 -21.36 10.17 -9.62
N LEU A 199 -22.56 9.59 -9.62
CA LEU A 199 -23.04 8.67 -8.58
C LEU A 199 -22.43 7.27 -8.69
N GLY A 200 -21.67 6.98 -9.76
CA GLY A 200 -21.07 5.66 -9.97
C GLY A 200 -20.15 5.23 -8.83
N VAL A 201 -19.37 6.16 -8.27
CA VAL A 201 -18.49 5.89 -7.12
C VAL A 201 -19.27 5.53 -5.84
N LEU A 202 -20.48 6.06 -5.66
CA LEU A 202 -21.33 5.73 -4.51
C LEU A 202 -21.88 4.31 -4.60
N ILE A 203 -22.28 3.90 -5.82
CA ILE A 203 -22.75 2.53 -6.09
C ILE A 203 -21.60 1.54 -5.92
N LEU A 204 -20.42 1.86 -6.46
CA LEU A 204 -19.23 1.04 -6.30
C LEU A 204 -18.82 0.90 -4.84
N ALA A 205 -18.93 1.99 -4.05
CA ALA A 205 -18.69 1.96 -2.62
C ALA A 205 -19.64 1.00 -1.90
N CYS A 206 -20.94 1.00 -2.23
CA CYS A 206 -21.92 0.06 -1.67
C CYS A 206 -21.56 -1.40 -1.98
N ILE A 207 -21.14 -1.68 -3.22
CA ILE A 207 -20.76 -3.03 -3.64
C ILE A 207 -19.51 -3.47 -2.88
N THR A 208 -18.48 -2.63 -2.83
CA THR A 208 -17.24 -2.97 -2.12
C THR A 208 -17.41 -3.05 -0.61
N LEU A 209 -18.39 -2.34 -0.03
CA LEU A 209 -18.70 -2.41 1.40
C LEU A 209 -19.08 -3.83 1.81
N VAL A 210 -19.89 -4.53 0.99
CA VAL A 210 -20.31 -5.92 1.29
C VAL A 210 -19.10 -6.84 1.50
N PHE A 211 -18.07 -6.70 0.66
CA PHE A 211 -16.83 -7.46 0.80
C PHE A 211 -15.97 -6.91 1.95
N HIS A 212 -15.92 -5.60 2.13
CA HIS A 212 -15.13 -4.96 3.18
C HIS A 212 -15.57 -5.37 4.59
N LEU A 213 -16.87 -5.58 4.81
CA LEU A 213 -17.42 -6.05 6.09
C LEU A 213 -16.93 -7.45 6.49
N THR A 214 -16.41 -8.22 5.54
CA THR A 214 -15.82 -9.54 5.80
C THR A 214 -14.33 -9.49 6.13
N LEU A 215 -13.70 -8.32 6.00
CA LEU A 215 -12.27 -8.16 6.28
C LEU A 215 -12.02 -8.09 7.78
N ARG A 216 -10.87 -8.65 8.20
CA ARG A 216 -10.41 -8.63 9.59
C ARG A 216 -9.90 -7.25 10.01
N SER A 217 -9.43 -6.44 9.07
CA SER A 217 -8.98 -5.08 9.36
C SER A 217 -9.75 -4.06 8.51
N SER A 218 -10.11 -2.94 9.13
CA SER A 218 -10.64 -1.79 8.38
C SER A 218 -9.55 -1.15 7.51
N ILE A 219 -8.29 -1.49 7.79
CA ILE A 219 -7.13 -1.27 6.93
C ILE A 219 -7.07 -2.42 5.94
N PHE A 220 -6.93 -2.10 4.66
CA PHE A 220 -6.91 -3.08 3.57
C PHE A 220 -5.65 -3.96 3.54
N LEU A 221 -5.01 -4.24 4.67
CA LEU A 221 -3.87 -5.13 4.75
C LEU A 221 -4.41 -6.55 5.01
N PRO A 222 -4.08 -7.54 4.17
CA PRO A 222 -4.41 -8.92 4.50
C PRO A 222 -3.67 -9.29 5.79
N SER A 223 -4.41 -9.62 6.85
CA SER A 223 -3.82 -10.05 8.13
C SER A 223 -3.11 -11.39 7.98
N GLU A 224 -3.64 -12.24 7.09
CA GLU A 224 -3.11 -13.56 6.74
C GLU A 224 -2.51 -13.52 5.33
N ALA A 225 -1.36 -12.86 5.16
CA ALA A 225 -0.58 -12.97 3.93
C ALA A 225 0.13 -14.33 3.81
N HIS A 226 -0.48 -15.41 4.31
CA HIS A 226 0.07 -16.76 4.30
C HIS A 226 -0.26 -17.48 2.99
N ILE A 227 0.23 -18.72 2.89
CA ILE A 227 0.00 -19.60 1.73
C ILE A 227 -1.50 -19.83 1.47
N ASP A 228 -2.31 -19.81 2.53
CA ASP A 228 -3.74 -20.10 2.48
C ASP A 228 -4.60 -18.99 1.86
N ALA A 229 -4.06 -17.78 1.65
CA ALA A 229 -4.69 -16.61 1.02
C ALA A 229 -6.16 -16.44 1.43
N ALA A 230 -6.40 -15.75 2.55
CA ALA A 230 -7.74 -15.54 3.08
C ALA A 230 -8.76 -15.15 1.99
N LEU A 231 -9.83 -15.95 1.88
CA LEU A 231 -10.83 -15.79 0.82
C LEU A 231 -11.53 -14.43 0.87
N SER A 232 -11.71 -13.85 2.05
CA SER A 232 -12.26 -12.51 2.25
C SER A 232 -11.38 -11.42 1.60
N ASP A 233 -10.07 -11.44 1.87
CA ASP A 233 -9.11 -10.52 1.24
C ASP A 233 -9.07 -10.72 -0.28
N LEU A 234 -9.04 -11.97 -0.72
CA LEU A 234 -9.00 -12.32 -2.13
C LEU A 234 -10.25 -11.81 -2.88
N THR A 235 -11.44 -11.98 -2.30
CA THR A 235 -12.70 -11.54 -2.93
C THR A 235 -12.87 -10.03 -2.94
N TYR A 236 -12.41 -9.33 -1.90
CA TYR A 236 -12.41 -7.86 -1.87
C TYR A 236 -11.59 -7.26 -3.02
N TYR A 237 -10.34 -7.69 -3.17
CA TYR A 237 -9.45 -7.18 -4.22
C TYR A 237 -9.83 -7.63 -5.63
N MET A 238 -10.54 -8.76 -5.73
CA MET A 238 -11.10 -9.27 -6.97
C MET A 238 -12.09 -8.28 -7.62
N VAL A 239 -12.86 -7.53 -6.82
CA VAL A 239 -13.79 -6.50 -7.33
C VAL A 239 -13.06 -5.46 -8.18
N PHE A 240 -11.92 -4.95 -7.68
CA PHE A 240 -11.12 -3.96 -8.40
C PHE A 240 -10.48 -4.54 -9.65
N TYR A 241 -9.95 -5.76 -9.56
CA TYR A 241 -9.35 -6.45 -10.70
C TYR A 241 -10.35 -6.63 -11.85
N PHE A 242 -11.54 -7.16 -11.58
CA PHE A 242 -12.55 -7.36 -12.63
C PHE A 242 -13.19 -6.05 -13.11
N PHE A 243 -13.31 -5.04 -12.25
CA PHE A 243 -13.69 -3.70 -12.72
C PHE A 243 -12.68 -3.17 -13.75
N GLY A 244 -11.39 -3.38 -13.51
CA GLY A 244 -10.32 -3.08 -14.48
C GLY A 244 -10.46 -3.84 -15.81
N VAL A 245 -10.83 -5.12 -15.75
CA VAL A 245 -11.14 -5.95 -16.94
C VAL A 245 -12.30 -5.34 -17.73
N GLY A 246 -13.38 -4.94 -17.04
CA GLY A 246 -14.54 -4.29 -17.68
C GLY A 246 -14.19 -2.93 -18.29
N MET A 247 -13.36 -2.15 -17.59
CA MET A 247 -12.92 -0.81 -18.02
C MET A 247 -12.18 -0.85 -19.36
N TYR A 248 -11.47 -1.94 -19.68
CA TYR A 248 -10.81 -2.12 -20.99
C TYR A 248 -11.80 -2.09 -22.17
N HIS A 249 -13.04 -2.53 -21.95
CA HIS A 249 -14.08 -2.56 -22.99
C HIS A 249 -14.84 -1.23 -23.11
N CYS A 250 -14.68 -0.32 -22.15
CA CYS A 250 -15.31 1.00 -22.16
C CYS A 250 -14.56 1.95 -23.10
N ARG A 251 -15.26 2.47 -24.11
CA ARG A 251 -14.70 3.52 -25.00
C ARG A 251 -14.60 4.86 -24.28
N ASP A 252 -13.52 5.59 -24.54
CA ASP A 252 -13.27 6.95 -24.06
C ASP A 252 -13.41 7.12 -22.54
N PHE A 253 -13.05 6.07 -21.79
CA PHE A 253 -13.21 6.05 -20.32
C PHE A 253 -12.43 7.17 -19.63
N PHE A 254 -11.25 7.54 -20.17
CA PHE A 254 -10.46 8.64 -19.63
C PHE A 254 -11.18 10.00 -19.70
N ASP A 255 -11.86 10.28 -20.82
CA ASP A 255 -12.59 11.53 -20.99
C ASP A 255 -13.82 11.56 -20.09
N LYS A 256 -14.52 10.43 -19.97
CA LYS A 256 -15.66 10.26 -19.05
C LYS A 256 -15.25 10.49 -17.59
N LEU A 257 -14.14 9.91 -17.14
CA LEU A 257 -13.60 10.14 -15.78
C LEU A 257 -13.18 11.60 -15.58
N SER A 258 -12.57 12.22 -16.59
CA SER A 258 -12.08 13.60 -16.50
C SER A 258 -13.22 14.62 -16.35
N GLN A 259 -14.39 14.36 -16.92
CA GLN A 259 -15.59 15.21 -16.74
C GLN A 259 -16.04 15.28 -15.28
N ASN A 260 -15.83 14.22 -14.51
CA ASN A 260 -16.26 14.11 -13.12
C ASN A 260 -15.11 14.36 -12.12
N LEU A 261 -13.92 14.74 -12.57
CA LEU A 261 -12.74 14.92 -11.72
C LEU A 261 -12.98 15.85 -10.51
N LYS A 262 -13.67 16.98 -10.71
CA LYS A 262 -13.97 17.93 -9.61
C LYS A 262 -14.80 17.28 -8.51
N TRP A 263 -15.71 16.39 -8.86
CA TRP A 263 -16.54 15.65 -7.90
C TRP A 263 -15.69 14.69 -7.06
N TYR A 264 -14.80 13.94 -7.69
CA TYR A 264 -13.91 13.02 -6.98
C TYR A 264 -12.95 13.77 -6.03
N LEU A 265 -12.37 14.89 -6.49
CA LEU A 265 -11.50 15.72 -5.66
C LEU A 265 -12.23 16.34 -4.46
N MET A 266 -13.49 16.75 -4.66
CA MET A 266 -14.32 17.27 -3.56
C MET A 266 -14.59 16.19 -2.50
N LEU A 267 -14.98 14.98 -2.92
CA LEU A 267 -15.17 13.86 -1.98
C LEU A 267 -13.90 13.55 -1.19
N ILE A 268 -12.74 13.52 -1.86
CA ILE A 268 -11.44 13.31 -1.21
C ILE A 268 -11.19 14.41 -0.18
N LEU A 269 -11.31 15.69 -0.57
CA LEU A 269 -11.01 16.81 0.31
C LEU A 269 -11.89 16.82 1.58
N VAL A 270 -13.17 16.47 1.45
CA VAL A 270 -14.14 16.48 2.56
C VAL A 270 -13.83 15.39 3.57
N PHE A 271 -13.53 14.16 3.13
CA PHE A 271 -13.45 13.01 4.03
C PHE A 271 -12.03 12.58 4.40
N VAL A 272 -10.98 12.94 3.64
CA VAL A 272 -9.64 12.36 3.84
C VAL A 272 -9.03 12.65 5.22
N PHE A 273 -9.28 13.83 5.80
CA PHE A 273 -8.70 14.20 7.09
C PHE A 273 -9.41 13.54 8.29
N TRP A 274 -10.69 13.20 8.13
CA TRP A 274 -11.53 12.68 9.21
C TRP A 274 -11.60 11.16 9.22
N VAL A 275 -11.56 10.54 8.04
CA VAL A 275 -11.80 9.11 7.89
C VAL A 275 -10.81 8.27 8.70
N HIS A 276 -9.57 8.71 8.84
CA HIS A 276 -8.54 7.94 9.55
C HIS A 276 -8.77 7.96 11.06
N ALA A 277 -9.06 9.11 11.66
CA ALA A 277 -9.40 9.20 13.08
C ALA A 277 -10.67 8.39 13.41
N ALA A 278 -11.70 8.47 12.54
CA ALA A 278 -12.91 7.67 12.71
C ALA A 278 -12.67 6.16 12.51
N THR A 279 -11.76 5.78 11.61
CA THR A 279 -11.38 4.37 11.45
C THR A 279 -10.72 3.91 12.74
N ASP A 280 -9.87 4.73 13.34
CA ASP A 280 -9.10 4.33 14.50
C ASP A 280 -9.94 4.05 15.72
N THR A 281 -10.94 4.88 15.99
CA THR A 281 -11.88 4.65 17.10
C THR A 281 -12.68 3.37 16.94
N ILE A 282 -12.94 2.95 15.70
CA ILE A 282 -13.78 1.79 15.39
C ILE A 282 -12.97 0.49 15.32
N ASP A 283 -11.75 0.52 14.77
CA ASP A 283 -10.88 -0.66 14.57
C ASP A 283 -10.31 -1.24 15.89
N ILE A 284 -10.44 -0.53 17.01
CA ILE A 284 -10.02 -0.98 18.36
C ILE A 284 -10.94 -2.07 18.92
N HIS A 285 -12.07 -2.37 18.26
CA HIS A 285 -13.05 -3.32 18.78
C HIS A 285 -13.02 -4.70 18.09
N ARG A 286 -13.46 -5.73 18.84
CA ARG A 286 -13.36 -7.17 18.50
C ARG A 286 -13.82 -7.50 17.07
N TYR A 287 -12.98 -8.27 16.37
CA TYR A 287 -13.21 -8.68 14.99
C TYR A 287 -14.22 -9.83 14.88
N PRO A 288 -15.09 -9.84 13.84
CA PRO A 288 -15.98 -10.95 13.53
C PRO A 288 -15.29 -12.27 13.22
N VAL A 289 -13.97 -12.31 12.98
CA VAL A 289 -13.31 -13.53 12.55
C VAL A 289 -12.10 -13.75 13.44
N VAL A 290 -12.29 -14.55 14.48
CA VAL A 290 -11.20 -15.03 15.34
C VAL A 290 -10.69 -16.35 14.75
N ASP A 291 -9.38 -16.42 14.57
CA ASP A 291 -8.68 -17.65 14.22
C ASP A 291 -8.77 -18.65 15.37
N ILE A 292 -9.25 -19.86 15.12
CA ILE A 292 -9.28 -20.95 16.10
C ILE A 292 -8.35 -22.04 15.57
N ASN A 293 -7.04 -21.82 15.70
CA ASN A 293 -5.96 -22.81 15.79
C ASN A 293 -6.09 -24.09 14.95
N SER A 294 -6.68 -24.06 13.76
CA SER A 294 -6.90 -25.28 13.00
C SER A 294 -6.96 -25.02 11.50
N TRP A 295 -5.97 -25.60 10.83
CA TRP A 295 -5.96 -25.84 9.40
C TRP A 295 -7.30 -26.42 8.96
N LYS A 296 -8.18 -25.59 8.38
CA LYS A 296 -9.26 -26.04 7.51
C LYS A 296 -9.34 -25.13 6.29
N PRO A 297 -9.51 -25.68 5.09
CA PRO A 297 -9.67 -24.93 3.84
C PRO A 297 -11.07 -24.28 3.77
N GLN A 298 -11.41 -23.47 4.78
CA GLN A 298 -12.75 -22.97 5.06
C GLN A 298 -12.73 -21.79 6.06
N SER A 299 -11.95 -20.75 5.78
CA SER A 299 -11.98 -19.47 6.53
C SER A 299 -13.20 -18.59 6.17
N PHE A 300 -14.37 -19.22 5.97
CA PHE A 300 -15.66 -18.53 5.89
C PHE A 300 -16.47 -18.86 7.16
N GLN A 301 -16.03 -18.35 8.31
CA GLN A 301 -16.86 -18.28 9.50
C GLN A 301 -17.30 -16.83 9.69
N VAL A 302 -18.47 -16.50 9.15
CA VAL A 302 -19.13 -15.22 9.41
C VAL A 302 -19.74 -15.31 10.81
N PHE A 303 -19.11 -14.73 11.82
CA PHE A 303 -19.78 -14.52 13.09
C PHE A 303 -20.79 -13.39 12.90
N TRP A 304 -22.08 -13.74 12.96
CA TRP A 304 -23.19 -12.78 12.87
C TRP A 304 -23.02 -11.60 13.84
N GLU A 305 -22.49 -11.89 15.03
CA GLU A 305 -22.20 -10.90 16.05
C GLU A 305 -21.23 -9.84 15.54
N GLY A 306 -20.11 -10.22 14.93
CA GLY A 306 -19.11 -9.25 14.49
C GLY A 306 -19.41 -8.52 13.18
N VAL A 307 -20.32 -9.02 12.34
CA VAL A 307 -20.80 -8.27 11.16
C VAL A 307 -21.70 -7.11 11.58
N PHE A 308 -22.57 -7.31 12.57
CA PHE A 308 -23.47 -6.29 13.14
C PHE A 308 -22.87 -5.52 14.33
N TYR A 309 -21.68 -5.90 14.77
CA TYR A 309 -20.93 -5.25 15.83
C TYR A 309 -20.40 -3.87 15.41
N GLY A 310 -20.50 -2.88 16.29
CA GLY A 310 -20.00 -1.52 16.08
C GLY A 310 -21.03 -0.51 15.55
N GLY A 311 -22.30 -0.93 15.41
CA GLY A 311 -23.42 -0.02 15.13
C GLY A 311 -23.30 0.72 13.79
N THR A 312 -24.07 1.80 13.65
CA THR A 312 -24.13 2.63 12.43
C THR A 312 -22.80 3.28 12.08
N ASP A 313 -21.98 3.59 13.08
CA ASP A 313 -20.75 4.36 12.92
C ASP A 313 -19.69 3.56 12.18
N ARG A 314 -19.60 2.24 12.44
CA ARG A 314 -18.73 1.33 11.71
C ARG A 314 -19.11 1.22 10.24
N TYR A 315 -20.39 1.01 9.94
CA TYR A 315 -20.85 0.91 8.56
C TYR A 315 -20.62 2.20 7.78
N LEU A 316 -20.90 3.35 8.41
CA LEU A 316 -20.70 4.65 7.77
C LEU A 316 -19.22 4.90 7.49
N THR A 317 -18.35 4.64 8.47
CA THR A 317 -16.90 4.83 8.31
C THR A 317 -16.35 3.92 7.21
N ASN A 318 -16.72 2.64 7.22
CA ASN A 318 -16.31 1.68 6.21
C ASN A 318 -16.84 2.02 4.81
N TYR A 319 -18.07 2.54 4.72
CA TYR A 319 -18.63 3.04 3.48
C TYR A 319 -17.84 4.23 2.94
N VAL A 320 -17.54 5.20 3.80
CA VAL A 320 -16.73 6.38 3.43
C VAL A 320 -15.33 5.96 2.97
N ARG A 321 -14.69 4.97 3.63
CA ARG A 321 -13.41 4.41 3.17
C ARG A 321 -13.51 3.80 1.78
N CYS A 322 -14.53 2.98 1.53
CA CYS A 322 -14.79 2.40 0.21
C CYS A 322 -15.03 3.48 -0.85
N LEU A 323 -15.81 4.51 -0.52
CA LEU A 323 -16.08 5.66 -1.38
C LEU A 323 -14.80 6.42 -1.73
N LEU A 324 -13.99 6.74 -0.73
CA LEU A 324 -12.71 7.42 -0.93
C LEU A 324 -11.76 6.58 -1.77
N CYS A 325 -11.67 5.28 -1.54
CA CYS A 325 -10.85 4.38 -2.36
C CYS A 325 -11.19 4.50 -3.85
N TRP A 326 -12.48 4.42 -4.22
CA TRP A 326 -12.92 4.58 -5.60
C TRP A 326 -12.69 6.00 -6.13
N ALA A 327 -12.96 7.02 -5.31
CA ALA A 327 -12.72 8.41 -5.68
C ALA A 327 -11.24 8.67 -5.97
N PHE A 328 -10.32 8.15 -5.16
CA PHE A 328 -8.87 8.23 -5.38
C PHE A 328 -8.47 7.50 -6.67
N CYS A 329 -8.94 6.27 -6.88
CA CYS A 329 -8.63 5.50 -8.09
C CYS A 329 -9.06 6.26 -9.36
N PHE A 330 -10.29 6.80 -9.37
CA PHE A 330 -10.82 7.53 -10.52
C PHE A 330 -10.17 8.90 -10.70
N ALA A 331 -9.90 9.62 -9.61
CA ALA A 331 -9.16 10.88 -9.64
C ALA A 331 -7.76 10.68 -10.21
N LEU A 332 -7.04 9.62 -9.81
CA LEU A 332 -5.72 9.30 -10.35
C LEU A 332 -5.75 8.96 -11.83
N LEU A 333 -6.71 8.16 -12.29
CA LEU A 333 -6.88 7.88 -13.73
C LEU A 333 -7.13 9.18 -14.52
N ALA A 334 -8.03 10.04 -14.04
CA ALA A 334 -8.36 11.31 -14.69
C ALA A 334 -7.17 12.30 -14.70
N LEU A 335 -6.48 12.47 -13.56
CA LEU A 335 -5.29 13.32 -13.45
C LEU A 335 -4.15 12.79 -14.32
N GLY A 336 -3.98 11.47 -14.35
CA GLY A 336 -2.99 10.79 -15.17
C GLY A 336 -3.15 11.12 -16.65
N GLN A 337 -4.38 11.08 -17.17
CA GLN A 337 -4.63 11.48 -18.54
C GLN A 337 -4.37 12.97 -18.79
N ARG A 338 -4.82 13.84 -17.88
CA ARG A 338 -4.72 15.28 -18.04
C ARG A 338 -3.26 15.77 -18.07
N PHE A 339 -2.40 15.19 -17.24
CA PHE A 339 -1.02 15.65 -17.07
C PHE A 339 0.02 14.77 -17.79
N PHE A 340 -0.29 13.50 -18.05
CA PHE A 340 0.71 12.51 -18.50
C PHE A 340 0.27 11.74 -19.76
N SER A 341 -0.55 12.36 -20.61
CA SER A 341 -0.94 11.81 -21.92
C SER A 341 0.19 11.84 -22.96
N ARG A 342 1.19 12.70 -22.80
CA ARG A 342 2.31 12.84 -23.76
C ARG A 342 3.49 11.95 -23.38
N LYS A 343 4.18 11.42 -24.40
CA LYS A 343 5.44 10.70 -24.22
C LYS A 343 6.48 11.62 -23.57
N ASN A 344 7.00 11.20 -22.43
CA ASN A 344 8.08 11.87 -21.72
C ASN A 344 9.13 10.82 -21.32
N GLU A 345 10.38 11.05 -21.72
CA GLU A 345 11.47 10.08 -21.53
C GLU A 345 11.88 9.92 -20.06
N PHE A 346 11.81 10.99 -19.28
CA PHE A 346 12.07 10.95 -17.85
C PHE A 346 11.00 10.13 -17.12
N ILE A 347 9.73 10.36 -17.44
CA ILE A 347 8.62 9.56 -16.92
C ILE A 347 8.77 8.09 -17.30
N ARG A 348 9.15 7.81 -18.54
CA ARG A 348 9.41 6.45 -19.00
C ARG A 348 10.53 5.80 -18.20
N TYR A 349 11.59 6.52 -17.86
CA TYR A 349 12.67 6.01 -17.02
C TYR A 349 12.14 5.55 -15.64
N PHE A 350 11.34 6.38 -14.95
CA PHE A 350 10.75 6.00 -13.67
C PHE A 350 9.77 4.83 -13.79
N ALA A 351 9.02 4.75 -14.90
CA ALA A 351 8.14 3.62 -15.18
C ALA A 351 8.90 2.32 -15.46
N ASP A 352 10.03 2.38 -16.15
CA ASP A 352 10.89 1.22 -16.41
C ASP A 352 11.58 0.76 -15.10
N ALA A 353 11.96 1.69 -14.21
CA ALA A 353 12.56 1.39 -12.91
C ALA A 353 11.56 0.84 -11.87
N SER A 354 10.26 1.10 -12.05
CA SER A 354 9.22 0.79 -11.05
C SER A 354 9.20 -0.67 -10.58
N TYR A 355 9.54 -1.60 -11.47
CA TYR A 355 9.63 -3.02 -11.13
C TYR A 355 10.79 -3.32 -10.17
N TRP A 356 11.97 -2.73 -10.43
CA TRP A 356 13.12 -2.85 -9.54
C TRP A 356 12.86 -2.19 -8.20
N VAL A 357 12.28 -0.99 -8.22
CA VAL A 357 11.89 -0.28 -6.99
C VAL A 357 11.00 -1.16 -6.14
N TYR A 358 9.96 -1.77 -6.73
CA TYR A 358 9.06 -2.68 -6.01
C TYR A 358 9.79 -3.82 -5.29
N TRP A 359 10.90 -4.30 -5.83
CA TRP A 359 11.66 -5.40 -5.25
C TRP A 359 12.52 -5.00 -4.07
N VAL A 360 13.37 -3.99 -4.26
CA VAL A 360 14.44 -3.72 -3.29
C VAL A 360 14.08 -2.64 -2.28
N HIS A 361 12.97 -1.92 -2.47
CA HIS A 361 12.70 -0.76 -1.61
C HIS A 361 12.57 -1.14 -0.15
N LEU A 362 11.86 -2.22 0.20
CA LEU A 362 11.60 -2.56 1.60
C LEU A 362 12.84 -2.76 2.47
N PRO A 363 13.77 -3.68 2.12
CA PRO A 363 14.97 -3.86 2.92
C PRO A 363 15.77 -2.56 3.04
N ILE A 364 15.77 -1.72 2.00
CA ILE A 364 16.49 -0.44 1.99
C ILE A 364 15.78 0.60 2.87
N THR A 365 14.48 0.81 2.68
CA THR A 365 13.69 1.80 3.42
C THR A 365 13.64 1.46 4.89
N PHE A 366 13.44 0.19 5.24
CA PHE A 366 13.41 -0.21 6.65
C PHE A 366 14.80 -0.13 7.29
N TYR A 367 15.86 -0.49 6.56
CA TYR A 367 17.23 -0.35 7.06
C TYR A 367 17.59 1.11 7.38
N PHE A 368 17.31 2.06 6.47
CA PHE A 368 17.57 3.47 6.75
C PHE A 368 16.68 4.03 7.85
N SER A 369 15.40 3.66 7.88
CA SER A 369 14.50 4.06 8.97
C SER A 369 14.99 3.54 10.32
N MET A 370 15.43 2.28 10.40
CA MET A 370 15.99 1.67 11.62
C MET A 370 17.21 2.44 12.12
N ILE A 371 18.17 2.78 11.25
CA ILE A 371 19.36 3.54 11.66
C ILE A 371 18.99 4.94 12.14
N LEU A 372 18.00 5.58 11.51
CA LEU A 372 17.58 6.93 11.86
C LEU A 372 16.78 7.02 13.15
N GLN A 373 16.20 5.91 13.63
CA GLN A 373 15.45 5.90 14.89
C GLN A 373 16.31 6.30 16.08
N SER A 374 17.57 5.83 16.16
CA SER A 374 18.48 6.17 17.27
C SER A 374 19.04 7.59 17.22
N VAL A 375 18.75 8.35 16.16
CA VAL A 375 19.26 9.72 15.98
C VAL A 375 18.34 10.71 16.69
N GLU A 376 18.90 11.65 17.45
CA GLU A 376 18.14 12.69 18.16
C GLU A 376 17.68 13.83 17.22
N LEU A 377 16.78 13.51 16.30
CA LEU A 377 16.15 14.46 15.38
C LEU A 377 14.62 14.32 15.44
N ASN A 378 13.90 15.32 14.95
CA ASN A 378 12.44 15.19 14.84
C ASN A 378 12.07 14.12 13.79
N SER A 379 10.95 13.43 14.04
CA SER A 379 10.45 12.33 13.20
C SER A 379 10.30 12.71 11.72
N LEU A 380 9.67 13.86 11.43
CA LEU A 380 9.40 14.29 10.06
C LEU A 380 10.69 14.49 9.23
N PHE A 381 11.76 14.97 9.87
CA PHE A 381 13.05 15.13 9.21
C PHE A 381 13.77 13.79 9.02
N LYS A 382 13.67 12.86 9.97
CA LYS A 382 14.15 11.48 9.79
C LYS A 382 13.47 10.81 8.59
N VAL A 383 12.15 10.92 8.49
CA VAL A 383 11.34 10.45 7.34
C VAL A 383 11.86 11.04 6.03
N TYR A 384 12.09 12.35 6.00
CA TYR A 384 12.62 13.03 4.82
C TYR A 384 13.98 12.46 4.39
N ILE A 385 14.93 12.32 5.34
CA ILE A 385 16.25 11.75 5.08
C ILE A 385 16.11 10.32 4.56
N ALA A 386 15.34 9.48 5.24
CA ALA A 386 15.11 8.09 4.86
C ALA A 386 14.53 7.95 3.44
N ILE A 387 13.55 8.78 3.06
CA ILE A 387 12.98 8.76 1.70
C ILE A 387 14.04 9.14 0.67
N VAL A 388 14.80 10.21 0.91
CA VAL A 388 15.82 10.70 -0.04
C VAL A 388 16.95 9.69 -0.19
N THR A 389 17.53 9.22 0.91
CA THR A 389 18.65 8.27 0.87
C THR A 389 18.24 6.95 0.24
N SER A 390 17.06 6.42 0.63
CA SER A 390 16.53 5.18 0.05
C SER A 390 16.28 5.34 -1.44
N THR A 391 15.61 6.41 -1.86
CA THR A 391 15.30 6.63 -3.29
C THR A 391 16.58 6.77 -4.11
N VAL A 392 17.56 7.54 -3.65
CA VAL A 392 18.85 7.69 -4.34
C VAL A 392 19.55 6.34 -4.45
N LEU A 393 19.64 5.58 -3.36
CA LEU A 393 20.29 4.26 -3.37
C LEU A 393 19.58 3.29 -4.31
N ILE A 394 18.25 3.18 -4.24
CA ILE A 394 17.46 2.29 -5.10
C ILE A 394 17.67 2.64 -6.58
N MET A 395 17.68 3.93 -6.93
CA MET A 395 17.87 4.38 -8.31
C MET A 395 19.31 4.17 -8.81
N LEU A 396 20.31 4.35 -7.95
CA LEU A 396 21.70 4.01 -8.27
C LEU A 396 21.85 2.51 -8.50
N MET A 397 21.27 1.68 -7.63
CA MET A 397 21.26 0.22 -7.78
C MET A 397 20.54 -0.22 -9.06
N TYR A 398 19.43 0.43 -9.43
CA TYR A 398 18.73 0.16 -10.69
C TYR A 398 19.64 0.41 -11.90
N MET A 399 20.34 1.54 -11.90
CA MET A 399 21.27 1.91 -12.96
C MET A 399 22.41 0.89 -13.04
N LEU A 400 23.06 0.56 -11.92
CA LEU A 400 24.25 -0.29 -11.91
C LEU A 400 23.94 -1.78 -12.14
N PHE A 401 22.92 -2.32 -11.48
CA PHE A 401 22.66 -3.76 -11.44
C PHE A 401 21.61 -4.24 -12.41
N VAL A 402 20.69 -3.38 -12.87
CA VAL A 402 19.59 -3.79 -13.75
C VAL A 402 19.81 -3.25 -15.15
N ARG A 403 19.68 -1.94 -15.32
CA ARG A 403 19.55 -1.34 -16.65
C ARG A 403 20.75 -1.61 -17.56
N ASN A 404 21.93 -1.59 -16.94
CA ASN A 404 23.20 -1.75 -17.63
C ASN A 404 23.73 -3.19 -17.54
N THR A 405 22.90 -4.18 -17.21
CA THR A 405 23.27 -5.61 -17.14
C THR A 405 22.32 -6.48 -17.97
N ILE A 406 22.50 -7.81 -17.92
CA ILE A 406 21.62 -8.81 -18.56
C ILE A 406 20.17 -8.70 -18.03
N LEU A 407 20.01 -8.24 -16.78
CA LEU A 407 18.69 -8.00 -16.21
C LEU A 407 17.94 -6.86 -16.93
N GLY A 408 18.65 -5.94 -17.57
CA GLY A 408 18.09 -4.88 -18.41
C GLY A 408 17.38 -5.46 -19.64
N ASP A 409 17.94 -6.47 -20.28
CA ASP A 409 17.28 -7.17 -21.39
C ASP A 409 16.02 -7.90 -20.92
N TYR A 410 16.05 -8.44 -19.71
CA TYR A 410 14.93 -9.17 -19.13
C TYR A 410 13.77 -8.25 -18.70
N PHE A 411 14.07 -7.20 -17.92
CA PHE A 411 13.07 -6.32 -17.32
C PHE A 411 12.71 -5.13 -18.20
N CYS A 412 13.70 -4.52 -18.85
CA CYS A 412 13.53 -3.32 -19.68
C CYS A 412 13.39 -3.63 -21.17
N GLY A 413 13.64 -4.88 -21.57
CA GLY A 413 13.56 -5.35 -22.96
C GLY A 413 14.79 -5.04 -23.82
N TRP A 414 15.66 -4.15 -23.37
CA TRP A 414 16.96 -3.86 -23.99
C TRP A 414 17.89 -3.14 -23.02
N ARG A 415 19.13 -3.64 -22.91
CA ARG A 415 20.23 -3.02 -22.16
C ARG A 415 20.66 -1.71 -22.83
N LYS A 416 20.85 -0.67 -22.02
CA LYS A 416 21.49 0.59 -22.47
C LYS A 416 22.90 0.70 -21.90
N PRO A 417 23.85 1.36 -22.58
CA PRO A 417 25.14 1.69 -22.00
C PRO A 417 25.00 2.76 -20.91
N ILE A 418 25.81 2.70 -19.84
CA ILE A 418 25.83 3.71 -18.76
C ILE A 418 26.01 5.13 -19.31
N LYS A 419 26.87 5.30 -20.34
CA LYS A 419 27.17 6.60 -20.95
C LYS A 419 25.97 7.25 -21.65
N GLU A 420 24.95 6.46 -22.00
CA GLU A 420 23.74 6.93 -22.68
C GLU A 420 22.54 6.97 -21.73
N ASP A 421 22.77 6.85 -20.42
CA ASP A 421 21.70 6.84 -19.43
C ASP A 421 21.08 8.24 -19.29
N PRO A 422 19.79 8.44 -19.66
CA PRO A 422 19.15 9.75 -19.58
C PRO A 422 19.02 10.28 -18.15
N PHE A 423 18.97 9.40 -17.14
CA PHE A 423 18.91 9.82 -15.75
C PHE A 423 20.26 10.35 -15.28
N LEU A 424 21.36 9.68 -15.66
CA LEU A 424 22.70 10.15 -15.34
C LEU A 424 22.98 11.50 -16.03
N ASN A 425 22.62 11.62 -17.30
CA ASN A 425 22.76 12.88 -18.05
C ASN A 425 21.92 14.01 -17.42
N TYR A 426 20.67 13.72 -17.04
CA TYR A 426 19.81 14.67 -16.34
C TYR A 426 20.41 15.08 -14.98
N LEU A 427 20.92 14.11 -14.21
CA LEU A 427 21.54 14.37 -12.92
C LEU A 427 22.79 15.25 -13.11
N MET A 428 23.67 14.92 -14.04
CA MET A 428 24.88 15.70 -14.33
C MET A 428 24.57 17.13 -14.80
N GLU A 429 23.50 17.32 -15.57
CA GLU A 429 23.09 18.65 -16.03
C GLU A 429 22.40 19.47 -14.91
N LYS A 430 21.59 18.82 -14.07
CA LYS A 430 20.70 19.48 -13.09
C LYS A 430 21.06 19.24 -11.62
N TRP A 431 22.24 18.70 -11.30
CA TRP A 431 22.57 18.34 -9.90
C TRP A 431 22.54 19.54 -8.95
N LYS A 432 23.03 20.72 -9.38
CA LYS A 432 23.02 21.94 -8.56
C LYS A 432 21.60 22.38 -8.19
N PRO A 433 20.68 22.66 -9.14
CA PRO A 433 19.32 23.05 -8.78
C PRO A 433 18.56 21.95 -8.05
N LEU A 434 18.85 20.67 -8.34
CA LEU A 434 18.28 19.55 -7.60
C LEU A 434 18.74 19.56 -6.14
N ALA A 435 20.04 19.68 -5.88
CA ALA A 435 20.60 19.74 -4.54
C ALA A 435 20.04 20.91 -3.73
N VAL A 436 19.94 22.11 -4.34
CA VAL A 436 19.33 23.28 -3.69
C VAL A 436 17.88 23.02 -3.32
N ARG A 437 17.08 22.44 -4.22
CA ARG A 437 15.68 22.09 -3.93
C ARG A 437 15.57 21.04 -2.83
N THR A 438 16.39 19.99 -2.89
CA THR A 438 16.46 18.96 -1.86
C THR A 438 16.77 19.59 -0.50
N ILE A 439 17.83 20.38 -0.39
CA ILE A 439 18.19 21.06 0.87
C ILE A 439 17.06 21.99 1.35
N ALA A 440 16.42 22.75 0.47
CA ALA A 440 15.30 23.61 0.83
C ALA A 440 14.11 22.82 1.39
N PHE A 441 13.75 21.70 0.76
CA PHE A 441 12.71 20.80 1.29
C PHE A 441 13.12 20.18 2.63
N GLY A 442 14.40 19.80 2.78
CA GLY A 442 14.93 19.30 4.04
C GLY A 442 14.82 20.32 5.17
N PHE A 443 15.13 21.61 4.90
CA PHE A 443 14.97 22.69 5.87
C PHE A 443 13.50 22.87 6.27
N VAL A 444 12.57 22.83 5.31
CA VAL A 444 11.13 22.91 5.60
C VAL A 444 10.68 21.71 6.45
N ALA A 445 11.07 20.49 6.08
CA ALA A 445 10.74 19.28 6.84
C ALA A 445 11.30 19.34 8.27
N PHE A 446 12.52 19.85 8.44
CA PHE A 446 13.11 20.08 9.75
C PHE A 446 12.33 21.12 10.55
N ALA A 447 12.09 22.31 9.99
CA ALA A 447 11.41 23.39 10.70
C ALA A 447 9.99 23.01 11.12
N VAL A 448 9.20 22.45 10.20
CA VAL A 448 7.83 21.97 10.49
C VAL A 448 7.87 20.83 11.51
N GLY A 449 8.81 19.89 11.33
CA GLY A 449 8.98 18.76 12.24
C GLY A 449 9.38 19.18 13.65
N GLN A 450 10.21 20.22 13.82
CA GLN A 450 10.58 20.74 15.14
C GLN A 450 9.38 21.39 15.86
N VAL A 451 8.55 22.14 15.13
CA VAL A 451 7.31 22.71 15.68
C VAL A 451 6.39 21.60 16.18
N MET A 452 6.19 20.55 15.37
CA MET A 452 5.37 19.40 15.74
C MET A 452 5.96 18.63 16.93
N HIS A 453 7.27 18.36 16.92
CA HIS A 453 7.95 17.65 17.98
C HIS A 453 7.82 18.36 19.35
N THR A 454 7.98 19.68 19.35
CA THR A 454 7.77 20.50 20.56
C THR A 454 6.34 20.42 21.08
N ALA A 455 5.34 20.40 20.17
CA ALA A 455 3.94 20.24 20.55
C ALA A 455 3.66 18.86 21.14
N ILE A 456 4.23 17.80 20.55
CA ILE A 456 4.09 16.41 21.03
C ILE A 456 4.73 16.25 22.42
N LEU A 457 5.93 16.79 22.62
CA LEU A 457 6.62 16.75 23.92
C LEU A 457 5.78 17.37 25.03
N LYS A 458 5.19 18.55 24.77
CA LYS A 458 4.32 19.22 25.74
C LYS A 458 3.08 18.38 26.07
N LYS A 459 2.47 17.74 25.07
CA LYS A 459 1.29 16.88 25.27
C LYS A 459 1.63 15.61 26.07
N ASN A 460 2.76 14.96 25.79
CA ASN A 460 3.16 13.74 26.49
C ASN A 460 3.63 14.02 27.93
N ASN A 461 4.27 15.16 28.17
CA ASN A 461 4.62 15.59 29.52
C ASN A 461 3.38 15.80 30.39
N ALA A 462 2.28 16.32 29.82
CA ALA A 462 0.99 16.42 30.55
C ALA A 462 0.47 15.04 30.96
N LEU A 463 0.55 14.05 30.07
CA LEU A 463 0.13 12.66 30.33
C LEU A 463 0.99 11.97 31.40
N LEU A 464 2.31 12.19 31.39
CA LEU A 464 3.20 11.69 32.43
C LEU A 464 2.89 12.34 33.79
N VAL A 465 2.65 13.66 33.81
CA VAL A 465 2.24 14.38 35.03
C VAL A 465 0.90 13.88 35.55
N GLU A 466 -0.10 13.67 34.68
CA GLU A 466 -1.39 13.06 35.06
C GLU A 466 -1.21 11.66 35.64
N SER A 467 -0.37 10.81 35.03
CA SER A 467 -0.09 9.47 35.54
C SER A 467 0.71 9.45 36.84
N PHE A 468 1.52 10.49 37.09
CA PHE A 468 2.29 10.64 38.33
C PHE A 468 1.42 11.19 39.46
N ILE A 469 0.54 12.14 39.14
CA ILE A 469 -0.52 12.64 40.02
C ILE A 469 -1.44 11.49 40.47
N LEU A 470 -1.76 10.57 39.56
CA LEU A 470 -2.54 9.37 39.87
C LEU A 470 -1.81 8.33 40.74
N ARG A 471 -0.50 8.49 40.95
CA ARG A 471 0.30 7.64 41.83
C ARG A 471 0.63 8.29 43.16
N ASP A 472 0.40 9.59 43.30
CA ASP A 472 0.55 10.30 44.56
C ASP A 472 -0.72 10.13 45.39
N GLU A 473 -0.71 9.12 46.26
CA GLU A 473 -1.81 8.77 47.15
C GLU A 473 -2.24 9.97 48.03
N SER A 474 -1.28 10.83 48.42
CA SER A 474 -1.58 12.01 49.24
C SER A 474 -2.34 13.08 48.46
N PHE A 475 -2.02 13.27 47.17
CA PHE A 475 -2.73 14.19 46.29
C PHE A 475 -4.14 13.69 45.93
N ILE A 476 -4.29 12.37 45.71
CA ILE A 476 -5.60 11.74 45.45
C ILE A 476 -6.55 11.91 46.64
N LEU A 477 -6.04 11.78 47.87
CA LEU A 477 -6.83 11.87 49.09
C LEU A 477 -7.25 13.31 49.45
N ASP A 478 -6.50 14.32 49.02
CA ASP A 478 -6.80 15.75 49.24
C ASP A 478 -7.67 16.37 48.12
N ALA A 479 -7.82 15.68 46.97
CA ALA A 479 -8.57 16.18 45.83
C ALA A 479 -10.05 15.77 45.91
N ASP A 480 -10.83 16.47 46.73
CA ASP A 480 -12.26 16.19 46.99
C ASP A 480 -13.19 16.20 45.74
N ASN A 481 -12.75 16.69 44.58
CA ASN A 481 -13.53 16.68 43.33
C ASN A 481 -12.67 16.87 42.07
N ILE A 482 -12.11 15.80 41.50
CA ILE A 482 -11.64 15.83 40.11
C ILE A 482 -12.77 15.35 39.20
N ASN A 483 -13.64 16.29 38.81
CA ASN A 483 -14.81 16.01 37.98
C ASN A 483 -14.47 16.08 36.48
N ILE A 484 -13.35 15.44 36.08
CA ILE A 484 -12.97 15.26 34.69
C ILE A 484 -13.24 13.79 34.35
N THR A 485 -14.40 13.55 33.77
CA THR A 485 -14.77 12.25 33.20
C THR A 485 -14.39 12.23 31.74
N ASP A 486 -13.92 11.08 31.24
CA ASP A 486 -13.83 10.87 29.80
C ASP A 486 -15.23 10.79 29.15
N ASP A 487 -15.28 10.70 27.82
CA ASP A 487 -16.53 10.57 27.06
C ASP A 487 -17.34 9.30 27.40
N TYR A 488 -16.79 8.40 28.23
CA TYR A 488 -17.40 7.17 28.72
C TYR A 488 -17.82 7.24 30.20
N GLY A 489 -17.68 8.40 30.84
CA GLY A 489 -18.10 8.62 32.22
C GLY A 489 -17.15 8.04 33.27
N GLN A 490 -15.93 7.64 32.88
CA GLN A 490 -14.92 7.14 33.82
C GLN A 490 -14.11 8.33 34.34
N ASN A 491 -13.98 8.43 35.67
CA ASN A 491 -13.06 9.38 36.28
C ASN A 491 -11.81 8.63 36.77
N ALA A 492 -10.73 9.37 36.95
CA ALA A 492 -9.44 8.80 37.31
C ALA A 492 -9.37 8.21 38.75
N LEU A 493 -10.42 8.40 39.55
CA LEU A 493 -10.55 7.90 40.94
C LEU A 493 -11.37 6.61 41.04
N PHE A 494 -12.12 6.23 40.02
CA PHE A 494 -12.97 5.04 40.00
C PHE A 494 -12.62 4.15 38.80
N THR A 495 -11.59 3.33 38.97
CA THR A 495 -11.44 2.06 38.21
C THR A 495 -12.35 0.99 38.77
#